data_AF-A0A955CBB9-F1
#
_entry.id   AF-A0A955CBB9-F1
#
_cell.length_a   1.000
_cell.length_b   1.000
_cell.length_c   1.000
_cell.angle_alpha   90.00
_cell.angle_beta   90.00
_cell.angle_gamma   90.00
#
_symmetry.space_group_name_H-M   'P 1'
#
loop_
_entity.id
_entity.type
_entity.pdbx_description
1 polymer ?
#
loop_
_entity_poly.entity_id
_entity_poly.type
_entity_poly.pdbx_seq_one_letter_code
_entity_poly.pdbx_strand_id
1 'polypeptide(L)'
;MKLGINKSNGFVVGAIAVVVFATSIAQAQLSLPMVFVAKNSNTVPGFPGESWLGSSNAFQNPGIDLSGNVGYLGELADSGAISSANDAGYWYGAYGSLMNQVQEGGALAPNLTGAVGDSFVSRQTTDVSMSPNGNMWIGGSISGVGVTTANDQAIFVGPAGSVQKVYQEGDAVPLLVGSGSIQNPASSSSGLNYVNNAGQTIVSGTVIG
;
A
#
# COMPACT_ATOMS: atom_id res chain seq x y z
N MET A 1 67.70 -22.67 -61.61
CA MET A 1 67.75 -23.30 -60.28
C MET A 1 66.54 -24.23 -60.17
N LYS A 2 66.78 -25.52 -59.89
CA LYS A 2 65.77 -26.61 -59.92
C LYS A 2 64.71 -26.40 -58.85
N LEU A 3 63.44 -26.37 -59.23
CA LEU A 3 62.28 -26.29 -58.34
C LEU A 3 62.09 -27.68 -57.68
N GLY A 4 62.42 -27.80 -56.40
CA GLY A 4 62.20 -29.01 -55.60
C GLY A 4 60.88 -28.93 -54.84
N ILE A 5 59.90 -29.74 -55.25
CA ILE A 5 58.64 -29.96 -54.51
C ILE A 5 58.98 -30.79 -53.27
N ASN A 6 58.87 -30.18 -52.09
CA ASN A 6 59.10 -30.88 -50.83
C ASN A 6 57.79 -31.44 -50.28
N LYS A 7 57.87 -32.68 -49.78
CA LYS A 7 56.78 -33.58 -49.47
C LYS A 7 55.88 -33.06 -48.35
N SER A 8 54.60 -33.38 -48.48
CA SER A 8 53.47 -33.11 -47.58
C SER A 8 53.72 -33.52 -46.12
N ASN A 9 53.57 -32.57 -45.20
CA ASN A 9 53.38 -32.85 -43.78
C ASN A 9 51.91 -33.21 -43.54
N GLY A 10 51.66 -34.45 -43.10
CA GLY A 10 50.35 -34.95 -42.75
C GLY A 10 49.72 -34.13 -41.62
N PHE A 11 48.49 -33.68 -41.83
CA PHE A 11 47.69 -32.99 -40.84
C PHE A 11 47.11 -34.05 -39.88
N VAL A 12 47.66 -34.13 -38.65
CA VAL A 12 47.10 -35.00 -37.61
C VAL A 12 45.93 -34.25 -36.97
N VAL A 13 44.70 -34.67 -37.28
CA VAL A 13 43.48 -34.18 -36.62
C VAL A 13 43.41 -34.84 -35.24
N GLY A 14 43.89 -34.15 -34.21
CA GLY A 14 43.67 -34.55 -32.82
C GLY A 14 42.22 -34.29 -32.43
N ALA A 15 41.47 -35.35 -32.12
CA ALA A 15 40.11 -35.22 -31.60
C ALA A 15 40.17 -34.57 -30.19
N ILE A 16 39.68 -33.33 -30.08
CA ILE A 16 39.49 -32.68 -28.78
C ILE A 16 38.20 -33.24 -28.18
N ALA A 17 38.34 -34.09 -27.16
CA ALA A 17 37.21 -34.52 -26.34
C ALA A 17 36.78 -33.35 -25.44
N VAL A 18 35.68 -32.69 -25.80
CA VAL A 18 35.03 -31.69 -24.94
C VAL A 18 34.28 -32.45 -23.85
N VAL A 19 34.82 -32.47 -22.64
CA VAL A 19 34.13 -32.96 -21.45
C VAL A 19 33.14 -31.90 -21.00
N VAL A 20 31.86 -32.07 -21.36
CA VAL A 20 30.78 -31.23 -20.84
C VAL A 20 30.40 -31.76 -19.45
N PHE A 21 30.83 -31.04 -18.40
CA PHE A 21 30.32 -31.30 -17.05
C PHE A 21 28.89 -30.77 -16.97
N ALA A 22 27.91 -31.67 -17.01
CA ALA A 22 26.53 -31.35 -16.64
C ALA A 22 26.48 -31.12 -15.12
N THR A 23 26.66 -29.88 -14.67
CA THR A 23 26.38 -29.52 -13.27
C THR A 23 24.86 -29.49 -13.11
N SER A 24 24.29 -30.54 -12.55
CA SER A 24 22.93 -30.48 -12.04
C SER A 24 22.89 -29.50 -10.87
N ILE A 25 22.37 -28.30 -11.11
CA ILE A 25 21.99 -27.38 -10.04
C ILE A 25 20.75 -27.98 -9.38
N ALA A 26 20.93 -28.64 -8.24
CA ALA A 26 19.82 -29.01 -7.39
C ALA A 26 19.09 -27.72 -6.98
N GLN A 27 17.87 -27.52 -7.48
CA GLN A 27 17.03 -26.42 -7.04
C GLN A 27 16.65 -26.69 -5.58
N ALA A 28 17.27 -25.98 -4.65
CA ALA A 28 16.81 -25.96 -3.27
C ALA A 28 15.41 -25.33 -3.28
N GLN A 29 14.39 -26.13 -2.99
CA GLN A 29 13.03 -25.64 -2.86
C GLN A 29 12.97 -24.78 -1.59
N LEU A 30 12.92 -23.46 -1.77
CA LEU A 30 12.75 -22.51 -0.69
C LEU A 30 11.33 -22.68 -0.11
N SER A 31 11.22 -23.44 0.97
CA SER A 31 9.98 -23.52 1.76
C SER A 31 9.96 -22.35 2.73
N LEU A 32 9.34 -21.25 2.32
CA LEU A 32 9.03 -20.17 3.26
C LEU A 32 7.74 -20.55 4.00
N PRO A 33 7.71 -20.48 5.33
CA PRO A 33 6.46 -20.65 6.07
C PRO A 33 5.50 -19.53 5.65
N MET A 34 4.34 -19.91 5.11
CA MET A 34 3.27 -18.95 4.87
C MET A 34 2.60 -18.61 6.20
N VAL A 35 2.54 -17.32 6.53
CA VAL A 35 1.86 -16.81 7.72
C VAL A 35 0.56 -16.14 7.28
N PHE A 36 -0.57 -16.61 7.80
CA PHE A 36 -1.86 -15.96 7.59
C PHE A 36 -1.99 -14.75 8.51
N VAL A 37 -2.04 -13.55 7.93
CA VAL A 37 -2.12 -12.29 8.70
C VAL A 37 -3.52 -12.05 9.27
N ALA A 38 -4.55 -12.24 8.44
CA ALA A 38 -5.95 -12.12 8.82
C ALA A 38 -6.82 -13.06 7.99
N LYS A 39 -7.94 -13.52 8.57
CA LYS A 39 -9.01 -14.28 7.90
C LYS A 39 -10.35 -13.96 8.56
N ASN A 40 -11.45 -14.22 7.86
CA ASN A 40 -12.78 -13.82 8.31
C ASN A 40 -13.21 -14.46 9.64
N SER A 41 -12.61 -15.59 10.02
CA SER A 41 -12.86 -16.26 11.31
C SER A 41 -11.96 -15.77 12.46
N ASN A 42 -11.07 -14.81 12.23
CA ASN A 42 -10.33 -14.17 13.31
C ASN A 42 -11.16 -13.08 13.97
N THR A 43 -10.92 -12.86 15.26
CA THR A 43 -11.38 -11.66 15.97
C THR A 43 -10.75 -10.42 15.36
N VAL A 44 -11.51 -9.34 15.26
CA VAL A 44 -11.01 -8.06 14.75
C VAL A 44 -10.15 -7.37 15.81
N PRO A 45 -8.86 -7.08 15.54
CA PRO A 45 -8.01 -6.36 16.48
C PRO A 45 -8.57 -4.97 16.81
N GLY A 46 -8.74 -4.68 18.09
CA GLY A 46 -9.36 -3.45 18.60
C GLY A 46 -10.88 -3.51 18.82
N PHE A 47 -11.55 -4.57 18.36
CA PHE A 47 -13.00 -4.71 18.42
C PHE A 47 -13.42 -6.09 18.99
N PRO A 48 -13.35 -6.28 20.32
CA PRO A 48 -13.71 -7.56 20.94
C PRO A 48 -15.16 -7.95 20.64
N GLY A 49 -15.36 -9.17 20.14
CA GLY A 49 -16.70 -9.69 19.79
C GLY A 49 -17.08 -9.46 18.33
N GLU A 50 -16.34 -8.63 17.59
CA GLU A 50 -16.59 -8.37 16.18
C GLU A 50 -15.84 -9.35 15.26
N SER A 51 -16.36 -9.51 14.06
CA SER A 51 -15.80 -10.36 13.00
C SER A 51 -15.58 -9.54 11.73
N TRP A 52 -14.62 -9.96 10.91
CA TRP A 52 -14.46 -9.39 9.57
C TRP A 52 -15.65 -9.76 8.69
N LEU A 53 -15.91 -8.95 7.68
CA LEU A 53 -16.93 -9.23 6.67
C LEU A 53 -16.68 -10.60 6.03
N GLY A 54 -17.74 -11.39 5.82
CA GLY A 54 -17.63 -12.75 5.27
C GLY A 54 -17.29 -12.83 3.77
N SER A 55 -17.02 -11.70 3.11
CA SER A 55 -16.86 -11.60 1.66
C SER A 55 -15.39 -11.64 1.22
N SER A 56 -15.15 -11.77 -0.09
CA SER A 56 -13.81 -11.64 -0.68
C SER A 56 -13.25 -10.21 -0.61
N ASN A 57 -14.09 -9.23 -0.29
CA ASN A 57 -13.71 -7.81 -0.18
C ASN A 57 -13.38 -7.39 1.25
N ALA A 58 -13.42 -8.33 2.21
CA ALA A 58 -13.16 -8.06 3.62
C ALA A 58 -11.77 -7.48 3.90
N PHE A 59 -10.81 -7.74 3.01
CA PHE A 59 -9.45 -7.23 3.07
C PHE A 59 -9.07 -6.66 1.70
N GLN A 60 -8.64 -5.41 1.69
CA GLN A 60 -8.27 -4.70 0.48
C GLN A 60 -6.92 -4.03 0.68
N ASN A 61 -6.24 -3.80 -0.44
CA ASN A 61 -5.04 -2.97 -0.52
C ASN A 61 -3.94 -3.43 0.45
N PRO A 62 -3.52 -4.71 0.47
CA PRO A 62 -2.49 -5.16 1.40
C PRO A 62 -1.13 -4.51 1.05
N GLY A 63 -0.36 -4.13 2.07
CA GLY A 63 1.01 -3.66 1.95
C GLY A 63 1.88 -4.23 3.08
N ILE A 64 3.18 -4.36 2.84
CA ILE A 64 4.17 -4.82 3.83
C ILE A 64 5.37 -3.87 3.85
N ASP A 65 5.84 -3.53 5.04
CA ASP A 65 7.06 -2.73 5.22
C ASP A 65 8.33 -3.62 5.35
N LEU A 66 9.51 -3.02 5.49
CA LEU A 66 10.76 -3.77 5.63
C LEU A 66 10.92 -4.46 7.00
N SER A 67 10.10 -4.11 7.98
CA SER A 67 10.05 -4.78 9.28
C SER A 67 9.10 -5.98 9.28
N GLY A 68 8.40 -6.23 8.18
CA GLY A 68 7.39 -7.28 8.07
C GLY A 68 6.05 -6.91 8.71
N ASN A 69 5.83 -5.64 9.06
CA ASN A 69 4.49 -5.19 9.45
C ASN A 69 3.61 -5.13 8.21
N VAL A 70 2.35 -5.51 8.38
CA VAL A 70 1.37 -5.54 7.30
C VAL A 70 0.32 -4.48 7.56
N GLY A 71 -0.08 -3.79 6.50
CA GLY A 71 -1.19 -2.85 6.52
C GLY A 71 -2.24 -3.23 5.47
N TYR A 72 -3.51 -3.01 5.77
CA TYR A 72 -4.62 -3.27 4.84
C TYR A 72 -5.86 -2.47 5.25
N LEU A 73 -6.75 -2.24 4.28
CA LEU A 73 -8.12 -1.81 4.53
C LEU A 73 -8.95 -3.05 4.87
N GLY A 74 -9.67 -3.01 5.99
CA GLY A 74 -10.55 -4.10 6.43
C GLY A 74 -12.01 -3.65 6.51
N GLU A 75 -12.91 -4.56 6.18
CA GLU A 75 -14.35 -4.39 6.37
C GLU A 75 -14.83 -5.34 7.48
N LEU A 76 -15.58 -4.82 8.44
CA LEU A 76 -16.20 -5.55 9.55
C LEU A 76 -17.57 -6.06 9.10
N ALA A 77 -18.03 -7.16 9.71
CA ALA A 77 -19.40 -7.61 9.54
C ALA A 77 -20.34 -6.76 10.41
N ASP A 78 -21.49 -6.37 9.85
CA ASP A 78 -22.56 -5.71 10.61
C ASP A 78 -22.91 -6.48 11.89
N SER A 79 -23.02 -5.75 13.00
CA SER A 79 -23.30 -6.29 14.31
C SER A 79 -24.13 -5.30 15.13
N GLY A 80 -24.31 -5.54 16.44
CA GLY A 80 -24.97 -4.57 17.31
C GLY A 80 -24.20 -3.24 17.44
N ALA A 81 -22.86 -3.28 17.35
CA ALA A 81 -22.00 -2.10 17.48
C ALA A 81 -21.39 -1.63 16.14
N ILE A 82 -21.38 -2.51 15.13
CA ILE A 82 -20.90 -2.21 13.78
C ILE A 82 -22.09 -1.99 12.85
N SER A 83 -22.03 -0.91 12.10
CA SER A 83 -23.02 -0.47 11.12
C SER A 83 -22.29 0.02 9.87
N SER A 84 -23.04 0.30 8.80
CA SER A 84 -22.51 0.91 7.57
C SER A 84 -21.91 2.32 7.72
N ALA A 85 -21.83 2.86 8.95
CA ALA A 85 -21.19 4.13 9.24
C ALA A 85 -19.86 3.94 10.02
N ASN A 86 -19.47 2.70 10.32
CA ASN A 86 -18.25 2.38 11.07
C ASN A 86 -17.72 0.96 10.79
N ASP A 87 -18.09 0.36 9.66
CA ASP A 87 -17.73 -0.99 9.24
C ASP A 87 -16.43 -1.06 8.44
N ALA A 88 -15.75 0.05 8.18
CA ALA A 88 -14.46 0.06 7.50
C ALA A 88 -13.34 0.69 8.33
N GLY A 89 -12.10 0.26 8.09
CA GLY A 89 -10.93 0.87 8.72
C GLY A 89 -9.60 0.45 8.11
N TYR A 90 -8.52 1.08 8.56
CA TYR A 90 -7.16 0.68 8.22
C TYR A 90 -6.52 -0.01 9.42
N TRP A 91 -5.94 -1.20 9.20
CA TRP A 91 -5.13 -1.88 10.21
C TRP A 91 -3.68 -1.88 9.78
N TYR A 92 -2.79 -1.78 10.76
CA TYR A 92 -1.35 -1.91 10.55
C TYR A 92 -0.67 -2.51 11.78
N GLY A 93 0.37 -3.32 11.55
CA GLY A 93 1.24 -3.84 12.60
C GLY A 93 1.85 -5.20 12.26
N ALA A 94 2.62 -5.74 13.20
CA ALA A 94 3.17 -7.08 13.08
C ALA A 94 2.06 -8.15 13.17
N TYR A 95 2.34 -9.35 12.68
CA TYR A 95 1.46 -10.50 12.85
C TYR A 95 1.10 -10.72 14.33
N GLY A 96 -0.19 -10.84 14.62
CA GLY A 96 -0.72 -11.00 15.98
C GLY A 96 -0.72 -9.73 16.84
N SER A 97 -0.27 -8.59 16.30
CA SER A 97 -0.23 -7.28 16.97
C SER A 97 -0.71 -6.15 16.07
N LEU A 98 -1.67 -6.45 15.19
CA LEU A 98 -2.32 -5.45 14.34
C LEU A 98 -3.12 -4.46 15.20
N MET A 99 -3.08 -3.18 14.83
CA MET A 99 -3.83 -2.12 15.48
C MET A 99 -4.67 -1.38 14.43
N ASN A 100 -5.92 -1.04 14.80
CA ASN A 100 -6.72 -0.12 14.01
C ASN A 100 -6.04 1.27 14.03
N GLN A 101 -5.84 1.83 12.85
CA GLN A 101 -5.18 3.10 12.62
C GLN A 101 -6.21 4.22 12.47
N VAL A 102 -7.24 3.93 11.68
CA VAL A 102 -8.36 4.81 11.41
C VAL A 102 -9.60 3.94 11.19
N GLN A 103 -10.75 4.38 11.67
CA GLN A 103 -12.05 3.73 11.48
C GLN A 103 -13.08 4.72 10.95
N GLU A 104 -13.96 4.24 10.08
CA GLU A 104 -15.12 4.98 9.62
C GLU A 104 -16.01 5.31 10.81
N GLY A 105 -16.61 6.50 10.83
CA GLY A 105 -17.33 7.06 11.97
C GLY A 105 -16.47 7.36 13.21
N GLY A 106 -15.19 6.99 13.19
CA GLY A 106 -14.25 7.20 14.29
C GLY A 106 -13.54 8.55 14.24
N ALA A 107 -12.94 8.93 15.36
CA ALA A 107 -12.06 10.10 15.42
C ALA A 107 -10.87 9.89 14.46
N LEU A 108 -10.63 10.88 13.61
CA LEU A 108 -9.45 10.91 12.74
C LEU A 108 -8.20 11.30 13.55
N ALA A 109 -7.06 11.32 12.86
CA ALA A 109 -5.76 11.82 13.31
C ALA A 109 -5.81 12.86 14.45
N PRO A 110 -4.82 12.88 15.39
CA PRO A 110 -4.82 13.76 16.57
C PRO A 110 -5.06 15.26 16.33
N ASN A 111 -4.90 15.73 15.09
CA ASN A 111 -5.03 17.13 14.69
C ASN A 111 -6.37 17.52 14.02
N LEU A 112 -7.33 16.60 13.89
CA LEU A 112 -8.68 16.91 13.40
C LEU A 112 -9.71 16.89 14.53
N THR A 113 -9.90 18.02 15.21
CA THR A 113 -10.95 18.14 16.23
C THR A 113 -12.32 18.26 15.56
N GLY A 114 -13.21 17.30 15.83
CA GLY A 114 -14.62 17.36 15.41
C GLY A 114 -14.94 16.81 14.01
N ALA A 115 -13.93 16.40 13.24
CA ALA A 115 -14.12 15.63 12.02
C ALA A 115 -13.93 14.13 12.30
N VAL A 116 -14.76 13.31 11.66
CA VAL A 116 -14.72 11.84 11.69
C VAL A 116 -14.49 11.31 10.28
N GLY A 117 -13.97 10.10 10.17
CA GLY A 117 -13.95 9.40 8.88
C GLY A 117 -15.40 9.19 8.44
N ASP A 118 -15.78 9.65 7.24
CA ASP A 118 -17.14 9.43 6.74
C ASP A 118 -17.20 8.17 5.91
N SER A 119 -16.21 8.02 5.04
CA SER A 119 -16.01 6.78 4.34
C SER A 119 -14.60 6.69 3.80
N PHE A 120 -13.98 5.53 3.97
CA PHE A 120 -12.77 5.19 3.23
C PHE A 120 -13.16 4.60 1.88
N VAL A 121 -13.95 5.36 1.09
CA VAL A 121 -14.23 4.96 -0.29
C VAL A 121 -12.98 5.18 -1.12
N SER A 122 -12.11 4.18 -1.12
CA SER A 122 -11.29 3.94 -2.28
C SER A 122 -10.88 2.48 -2.34
N ARG A 123 -11.81 1.67 -2.85
CA ARG A 123 -11.54 0.51 -3.72
C ARG A 123 -10.72 0.91 -4.99
N GLN A 124 -10.04 2.06 -5.00
CA GLN A 124 -9.51 2.71 -6.17
C GLN A 124 -8.00 3.01 -6.09
N THR A 125 -7.34 2.80 -4.95
CA THR A 125 -5.90 2.50 -4.94
C THR A 125 -5.75 1.01 -4.78
N THR A 126 -5.19 0.30 -5.75
CA THR A 126 -4.98 -1.16 -5.64
C THR A 126 -4.03 -1.56 -4.49
N ASP A 127 -3.30 -0.59 -3.93
CA ASP A 127 -2.26 -0.80 -2.94
C ASP A 127 -2.42 0.19 -1.78
N VAL A 128 -2.24 -0.27 -0.53
CA VAL A 128 -1.95 0.63 0.59
C VAL A 128 -0.62 1.26 0.26
N SER A 129 -0.63 2.57 0.02
CA SER A 129 0.61 3.29 -0.20
C SER A 129 1.30 3.45 1.14
N MET A 130 2.28 2.58 1.37
CA MET A 130 3.09 2.54 2.58
C MET A 130 4.55 2.57 2.22
N SER A 131 5.33 3.33 2.97
CA SER A 131 6.77 3.37 2.81
C SER A 131 7.43 2.14 3.46
N PRO A 132 8.65 1.79 3.03
CA PRO A 132 9.47 0.76 3.67
C PRO A 132 9.65 0.87 5.20
N ASN A 133 9.48 2.04 5.81
CA ASN A 133 9.53 2.26 7.27
C ASN A 133 8.16 2.41 7.94
N GLY A 134 7.06 2.09 7.26
CA GLY A 134 5.73 2.08 7.86
C GLY A 134 5.02 3.44 7.93
N ASN A 135 5.47 4.45 7.17
CA ASN A 135 4.62 5.62 6.94
C ASN A 135 3.47 5.18 6.05
N MET A 136 2.26 5.58 6.43
CA MET A 136 1.03 5.28 5.73
C MET A 136 0.55 6.51 4.98
N TRP A 137 -0.03 6.29 3.81
CA TRP A 137 -0.85 7.26 3.09
C TRP A 137 -2.29 6.75 3.12
N ILE A 138 -3.20 7.57 3.63
CA ILE A 138 -4.62 7.25 3.79
C ILE A 138 -5.43 8.37 3.16
N GLY A 139 -6.26 8.04 2.17
CA GLY A 139 -7.19 8.98 1.55
C GLY A 139 -8.62 8.53 1.77
N GLY A 140 -9.54 9.47 1.93
CA GLY A 140 -10.97 9.17 2.07
C GLY A 140 -11.82 10.42 2.26
N SER A 141 -13.13 10.19 2.37
CA SER A 141 -14.06 11.23 2.77
C SER A 141 -14.10 11.38 4.28
N ILE A 142 -14.34 12.60 4.72
CA ILE A 142 -14.48 13.00 6.12
C ILE A 142 -15.83 13.68 6.29
N SER A 143 -16.38 13.64 7.50
CA SER A 143 -17.62 14.32 7.86
C SER A 143 -17.52 14.88 9.27
N GLY A 144 -18.55 15.61 9.72
CA GLY A 144 -18.57 16.23 11.04
C GLY A 144 -18.60 17.76 11.00
N VAL A 145 -18.30 18.38 12.13
CA VAL A 145 -18.47 19.83 12.30
C VAL A 145 -17.50 20.60 11.42
N GLY A 146 -18.02 21.49 10.58
CA GLY A 146 -17.20 22.31 9.67
C GLY A 146 -16.80 21.61 8.37
N VAL A 147 -17.24 20.37 8.17
CA VAL A 147 -17.12 19.65 6.90
C VAL A 147 -18.38 19.88 6.06
N THR A 148 -18.18 20.14 4.78
CA THR A 148 -19.15 20.44 3.73
C THR A 148 -18.75 19.69 2.48
N THR A 149 -19.60 19.65 1.46
CA THR A 149 -19.28 19.03 0.16
C THR A 149 -18.15 19.72 -0.62
N ALA A 150 -17.65 20.85 -0.14
CA ALA A 150 -16.52 21.56 -0.75
C ALA A 150 -15.19 21.28 -0.03
N ASN A 151 -15.21 20.51 1.05
CA ASN A 151 -14.03 20.16 1.85
C ASN A 151 -14.16 18.78 2.50
N ASP A 152 -14.89 17.84 1.88
CA ASP A 152 -15.16 16.52 2.46
C ASP A 152 -14.14 15.45 2.10
N GLN A 153 -13.15 15.75 1.26
CA GLN A 153 -12.06 14.81 0.97
C GLN A 153 -10.77 15.22 1.69
N ALA A 154 -10.03 14.25 2.23
CA ALA A 154 -8.73 14.53 2.85
C ALA A 154 -7.70 13.41 2.62
N ILE A 155 -6.43 13.79 2.74
CA ILE A 155 -5.27 12.90 2.73
C ILE A 155 -4.56 13.00 4.07
N PHE A 156 -4.23 11.85 4.63
CA PHE A 156 -3.47 11.69 5.85
C PHE A 156 -2.17 10.95 5.56
N VAL A 157 -1.07 11.47 6.07
CA VAL A 157 0.25 10.83 5.93
C VAL A 157 0.98 10.86 7.26
N GLY A 158 1.70 9.79 7.57
CA GLY A 158 2.60 9.73 8.71
C GLY A 158 2.83 8.31 9.19
N PRO A 159 3.58 8.12 10.29
CA PRO A 159 3.75 6.81 10.89
C PRO A 159 2.42 6.27 11.39
N ALA A 160 2.29 4.94 11.44
CA ALA A 160 1.17 4.27 12.08
C ALA A 160 0.92 4.80 13.50
N GLY A 161 -0.35 5.03 13.83
CA GLY A 161 -0.84 5.57 15.09
C GLY A 161 -0.68 7.09 15.21
N SER A 162 -0.09 7.75 14.20
CA SER A 162 0.20 9.18 14.24
C SER A 162 0.16 9.83 12.85
N VAL A 163 -0.66 9.30 11.94
CA VAL A 163 -0.93 9.96 10.65
C VAL A 163 -1.47 11.38 10.87
N GLN A 164 -1.11 12.31 10.00
CA GLN A 164 -1.50 13.71 10.08
C GLN A 164 -2.18 14.12 8.77
N LYS A 165 -3.20 14.99 8.84
CA LYS A 165 -3.76 15.60 7.63
C LYS A 165 -2.68 16.38 6.88
N VAL A 166 -2.48 16.05 5.60
CA VAL A 166 -1.57 16.78 4.70
C VAL A 166 -2.34 17.72 3.79
N TYR A 167 -3.48 17.25 3.26
CA TYR A 167 -4.33 18.03 2.36
C TYR A 167 -5.80 17.73 2.65
N GLN A 168 -6.63 18.74 2.43
CA GLN A 168 -8.09 18.65 2.39
C GLN A 168 -8.58 19.33 1.10
N GLU A 169 -9.70 18.86 0.57
CA GLU A 169 -10.39 19.56 -0.50
C GLU A 169 -10.70 20.99 -0.08
N GLY A 170 -10.53 21.93 -1.01
CA GLY A 170 -10.67 23.35 -0.75
C GLY A 170 -9.41 24.01 -0.16
N ASP A 171 -8.41 23.24 0.28
CA ASP A 171 -7.13 23.82 0.71
C ASP A 171 -6.46 24.55 -0.47
N ALA A 172 -5.85 25.69 -0.16
CA ALA A 172 -5.05 26.45 -1.13
C ALA A 172 -3.82 25.63 -1.55
N VAL A 173 -3.53 25.62 -2.86
CA VAL A 173 -2.33 24.94 -3.37
C VAL A 173 -1.09 25.76 -2.99
N PRO A 174 -0.16 25.22 -2.19
CA PRO A 174 1.07 25.93 -1.88
C PRO A 174 1.84 26.25 -3.17
N LEU A 175 2.45 27.44 -3.24
CA LEU A 175 3.31 27.89 -4.35
C LEU A 175 2.57 28.17 -5.67
N LEU A 176 1.24 28.08 -5.72
CA LEU A 176 0.47 28.54 -6.87
C LEU A 176 0.29 30.06 -6.81
N VAL A 177 0.69 30.77 -7.87
CA VAL A 177 0.43 32.21 -8.01
C VAL A 177 -1.04 32.38 -8.44
N GLY A 178 -1.92 32.79 -7.53
CA GLY A 178 -3.34 33.00 -7.80
C GLY A 178 -4.26 32.38 -6.76
N SER A 179 -5.57 32.36 -7.03
CA SER A 179 -6.58 31.69 -6.22
C SER A 179 -6.90 30.33 -6.83
N GLY A 180 -6.15 29.30 -6.45
CA GLY A 180 -6.48 27.91 -6.81
C GLY A 180 -6.59 27.02 -5.59
N SER A 181 -7.59 26.16 -5.57
CA SER A 181 -7.80 25.15 -4.52
C SER A 181 -7.73 23.74 -5.09
N ILE A 182 -7.36 22.78 -4.25
CA ILE A 182 -7.35 21.36 -4.61
C ILE A 182 -8.80 20.84 -4.62
N GLN A 183 -9.16 20.15 -5.69
CA GLN A 183 -10.41 19.42 -5.82
C GLN A 183 -10.12 17.91 -5.84
N ASN A 184 -10.90 17.14 -5.08
CA ASN A 184 -10.83 15.67 -5.01
C ASN A 184 -9.41 15.11 -4.74
N PRO A 185 -8.68 15.57 -3.69
CA PRO A 185 -7.32 15.12 -3.38
C PRO A 185 -7.23 13.59 -3.19
N ALA A 186 -8.28 12.96 -2.67
CA ALA A 186 -8.31 11.52 -2.42
C ALA A 186 -8.71 10.68 -3.66
N SER A 187 -9.08 11.30 -4.78
CA SER A 187 -9.53 10.55 -5.97
C SER A 187 -8.34 9.95 -6.73
N SER A 188 -8.33 8.62 -6.90
CA SER A 188 -7.19 7.87 -7.44
C SER A 188 -7.06 7.90 -8.97
N SER A 189 -7.85 8.73 -9.66
CA SER A 189 -7.87 8.77 -11.14
C SER A 189 -6.50 9.03 -11.77
N SER A 190 -5.54 9.54 -10.98
CA SER A 190 -4.18 9.89 -11.42
C SER A 190 -3.09 8.90 -10.98
N GLY A 191 -3.42 7.82 -10.27
CA GLY A 191 -2.54 6.63 -10.09
C GLY A 191 -1.22 6.80 -9.31
N LEU A 192 -0.93 7.97 -8.74
CA LEU A 192 0.33 8.23 -8.03
C LEU A 192 0.08 8.65 -6.58
N ASN A 193 -0.24 7.68 -5.73
CA ASN A 193 -0.24 7.85 -4.28
C ASN A 193 1.00 7.17 -3.74
N TYR A 194 2.00 7.96 -3.34
CA TYR A 194 3.27 7.44 -2.85
C TYR A 194 3.74 8.23 -1.64
N VAL A 195 4.05 7.52 -0.56
CA VAL A 195 4.78 8.04 0.60
C VAL A 195 6.16 7.40 0.69
N ASN A 196 7.20 8.21 0.91
CA ASN A 196 8.57 7.73 1.10
C ASN A 196 8.94 7.59 2.58
N ASN A 197 10.16 7.10 2.85
CA ASN A 197 10.65 6.92 4.22
C ASN A 197 10.78 8.23 5.02
N ALA A 198 10.89 9.37 4.35
CA ALA A 198 10.91 10.68 5.00
C ALA A 198 9.50 11.24 5.30
N GLY A 199 8.44 10.47 5.02
CA GLY A 199 7.05 10.91 5.19
C GLY A 199 6.62 11.91 4.12
N GLN A 200 7.41 12.09 3.06
CA GLN A 200 7.03 12.94 1.94
C GLN A 200 6.06 12.17 1.05
N THR A 201 5.01 12.86 0.62
CA THR A 201 4.01 12.30 -0.28
C THR A 201 3.99 13.03 -1.61
N ILE A 202 3.73 12.31 -2.68
CA ILE A 202 3.24 12.90 -3.93
C ILE A 202 1.71 12.81 -3.88
N VAL A 203 1.06 13.92 -4.21
CA VAL A 203 -0.39 14.00 -4.33
C VAL A 203 -0.69 14.55 -5.72
N SER A 204 -1.65 13.92 -6.37
CA SER A 204 -2.22 14.40 -7.64
C SER A 204 -3.65 14.82 -7.39
N GLY A 205 -4.07 15.92 -8.02
CA GLY A 205 -5.40 16.47 -7.84
C GLY A 205 -5.69 17.51 -8.91
N THR A 206 -6.98 17.81 -9.08
CA THR A 206 -7.40 18.88 -10.00
C THR A 206 -7.31 20.20 -9.25
N VAL A 207 -6.68 21.20 -9.86
CA VAL A 207 -6.69 22.57 -9.34
C VAL A 207 -7.85 23.31 -9.99
N ILE A 208 -8.71 23.92 -9.18
CA ILE A 208 -9.79 24.80 -9.63
C ILE A 208 -9.52 26.23 -9.17
N GLY A 209 -9.74 27.23 -10.03
CA GLY A 209 -9.44 28.64 -9.78
C GLY A 209 -9.82 29.56 -10.93
#